data_AF-A0A5B9FBF8-F1
#
_entry.id   AF-A0A5B9FBF8-F1
#
_cell.length_a   1.000
_cell.length_b   1.000
_cell.length_c   1.000
_cell.angle_alpha   90.00
_cell.angle_beta   90.00
_cell.angle_gamma   90.00
#
_symmetry.space_group_name_H-M   'P 1'
#
loop_
_entity.id
_entity.type
_entity.pdbx_description
1 polymer ?
#
loop_
_entity_poly.entity_id
_entity_poly.type
_entity_poly.pdbx_seq_one_letter_code
_entity_poly.pdbx_strand_id
1 'polypeptide(L)'
;MREYLEVWDHVSNKQKKGWQIAALGNATIEAFKTDRYQRWKLLDPKTQIVVSVHYYTPVTTSLQKNAEKLGQYLHSQVRQVPADSDWWITFRSLLDEMVKQLTVATAGTLLGPAMLADGNQVLMSASLPPVYNRKQFIELQQYSIIDVDYLDELPNPIDAKAVIWR
;
A
#
# COMPACT_ATOMS: atom_id res chain seq x y z
N MET A 1 -21.10 -9.69 8.64
CA MET A 1 -21.56 -10.33 7.38
C MET A 1 -21.29 -11.84 7.34
N ARG A 2 -20.19 -12.37 7.93
CA ARG A 2 -19.97 -13.84 8.06
C ARG A 2 -21.14 -14.56 8.75
N GLU A 3 -21.65 -14.00 9.85
CA GLU A 3 -22.75 -14.60 10.63
C GLU A 3 -24.10 -14.63 9.91
N TYR A 4 -24.34 -13.77 8.92
CA TYR A 4 -25.64 -13.69 8.24
C TYR A 4 -25.81 -14.72 7.11
N LEU A 5 -24.70 -15.20 6.52
CA LEU A 5 -24.73 -16.14 5.40
C LEU A 5 -24.84 -17.61 5.83
N GLU A 6 -24.49 -17.91 7.09
CA GLU A 6 -24.57 -19.26 7.63
C GLU A 6 -26.03 -19.69 7.89
N VAL A 7 -26.92 -18.75 8.19
CA VAL A 7 -28.34 -18.99 8.55
C VAL A 7 -29.21 -19.42 7.36
N TRP A 8 -28.73 -19.31 6.11
CA TRP A 8 -29.56 -19.56 4.92
C TRP A 8 -29.40 -20.99 4.40
N ASP A 9 -30.16 -21.94 4.95
CA ASP A 9 -30.08 -23.37 4.58
C ASP A 9 -30.47 -23.70 3.13
N HIS A 10 -31.15 -22.79 2.45
CA HIS A 10 -31.64 -22.97 1.07
C HIS A 10 -30.61 -22.58 -0.02
N VAL A 11 -29.47 -21.97 0.35
CA VAL A 11 -28.44 -21.54 -0.60
C VAL A 11 -27.32 -22.57 -0.63
N SER A 12 -26.98 -23.05 -1.83
CA SER A 12 -25.91 -24.04 -2.00
C SER A 12 -24.57 -23.51 -1.47
N ASN A 13 -23.77 -24.40 -0.84
CA ASN A 13 -22.46 -24.04 -0.29
C ASN A 13 -21.50 -23.42 -1.33
N LYS A 14 -21.66 -23.76 -2.62
CA LYS A 14 -20.86 -23.18 -3.71
C LYS A 14 -21.20 -21.70 -3.93
N GLN A 15 -22.48 -21.32 -3.86
CA GLN A 15 -22.92 -19.93 -3.96
C GLN A 15 -22.49 -19.11 -2.72
N LYS A 16 -22.62 -19.67 -1.52
CA LYS A 16 -22.12 -19.04 -0.28
C LYS A 16 -20.62 -18.75 -0.35
N LYS A 17 -19.81 -19.71 -0.82
CA LYS A 17 -18.36 -19.52 -1.02
C LYS A 17 -18.05 -18.48 -2.10
N GLY A 18 -18.80 -18.46 -3.21
CA GLY A 18 -18.64 -17.44 -4.27
C GLY A 18 -18.87 -16.02 -3.76
N TRP A 19 -19.89 -15.81 -2.92
CA TRP A 19 -20.16 -14.51 -2.30
C TRP A 19 -19.09 -14.10 -1.28
N GLN A 20 -18.55 -15.06 -0.53
CA GLN A 20 -17.42 -14.79 0.37
C GLN A 20 -16.16 -14.38 -0.38
N ILE A 21 -15.88 -14.97 -1.56
CA ILE A 21 -14.76 -14.58 -2.42
C ILE A 21 -14.96 -13.16 -2.97
N ALA A 22 -16.16 -12.84 -3.46
CA ALA A 22 -16.47 -11.49 -3.95
C ALA A 22 -16.39 -10.44 -2.83
N ALA A 23 -16.92 -10.75 -1.64
CA ALA A 23 -16.83 -9.89 -0.47
C ALA A 23 -15.37 -9.67 -0.02
N LEU A 24 -14.54 -10.72 -0.06
CA LEU A 24 -13.12 -10.61 0.25
C LEU A 24 -12.37 -9.77 -0.80
N GLY A 25 -12.70 -9.94 -2.08
CA GLY A 25 -12.14 -9.14 -3.17
C GLY A 25 -12.47 -7.66 -3.00
N ASN A 26 -13.73 -7.34 -2.70
CA ASN A 26 -14.15 -5.96 -2.43
C ASN A 26 -13.48 -5.40 -1.18
N ALA A 27 -13.41 -6.15 -0.08
CA ALA A 27 -12.73 -5.71 1.13
C ALA A 27 -11.23 -5.45 0.88
N THR A 28 -10.59 -6.26 0.03
CA THR A 28 -9.21 -6.05 -0.40
C THR A 28 -9.10 -4.75 -1.19
N ILE A 29 -9.94 -4.53 -2.21
CA ILE A 29 -9.92 -3.29 -3.00
C ILE A 29 -10.11 -2.06 -2.12
N GLU A 30 -11.09 -2.10 -1.20
CA GLU A 30 -11.34 -1.00 -0.26
C GLU A 30 -10.16 -0.74 0.68
N ALA A 31 -9.45 -1.77 1.14
CA ALA A 31 -8.27 -1.60 2.00
C ALA A 31 -7.15 -0.80 1.31
N PHE A 32 -7.02 -0.92 -0.02
CA PHE A 32 -6.04 -0.17 -0.82
C PHE A 32 -6.53 1.22 -1.25
N LYS A 33 -7.81 1.56 -1.04
CA LYS A 33 -8.35 2.91 -1.28
C LYS A 33 -8.03 3.85 -0.12
N THR A 34 -6.75 4.07 0.12
CA THR A 34 -6.26 5.01 1.13
C THR A 34 -5.17 5.89 0.53
N ASP A 35 -5.23 7.19 0.81
CA ASP A 35 -4.16 8.14 0.46
C ASP A 35 -3.18 8.31 1.63
N ARG A 36 -3.36 7.57 2.72
CA ARG A 36 -2.51 7.67 3.92
C ARG A 36 -1.29 6.77 3.82
N TYR A 37 -0.15 7.33 4.18
CA TYR A 37 1.09 6.60 4.38
C TYR A 37 0.99 5.80 5.67
N GLN A 38 1.70 4.67 5.74
CA GLN A 38 1.76 3.90 6.97
C GLN A 38 3.21 3.60 7.32
N ARG A 39 3.57 3.88 8.56
CA ARG A 39 4.85 3.53 9.13
C ARG A 39 4.69 2.28 9.99
N TRP A 40 5.35 1.21 9.57
CA TRP A 40 5.37 -0.08 10.26
C TRP A 40 6.67 -0.21 11.02
N LYS A 41 6.62 -0.17 12.35
CA LYS A 41 7.77 -0.43 13.21
C LYS A 41 7.73 -1.88 13.67
N LEU A 42 8.82 -2.60 13.40
CA LEU A 42 9.04 -3.91 13.98
C LEU A 42 9.75 -3.74 15.32
N LEU A 43 9.12 -4.17 16.39
CA LEU A 43 9.63 -4.09 17.76
C LEU A 43 10.05 -5.48 18.23
N ASP A 44 11.21 -5.55 18.89
CA ASP A 44 11.60 -6.73 19.65
C ASP A 44 10.65 -6.90 20.85
N PRO A 45 9.94 -8.05 20.97
CA PRO A 45 8.98 -8.25 22.05
C PRO A 45 9.61 -8.21 23.45
N LYS A 46 10.91 -8.52 23.60
CA LYS A 46 11.59 -8.52 24.90
C LYS A 46 12.10 -7.14 25.29
N THR A 47 12.69 -6.41 24.34
CA THR A 47 13.39 -5.16 24.62
C THR A 47 12.58 -3.91 24.25
N GLN A 48 11.49 -4.07 23.49
CA GLN A 48 10.70 -2.97 22.91
C GLN A 48 11.52 -2.02 22.03
N ILE A 49 12.71 -2.44 21.60
CA ILE A 49 13.57 -1.67 20.72
C ILE A 49 13.08 -1.87 19.28
N VAL A 50 13.00 -0.76 18.53
CA VAL A 50 12.71 -0.79 17.09
C VAL A 50 13.84 -1.51 16.36
N VAL A 51 13.54 -2.65 15.76
CA VAL A 51 14.45 -3.47 14.96
C VAL A 51 14.52 -2.93 13.54
N SER A 52 13.37 -2.66 12.92
CA SER A 52 13.26 -2.11 11.57
C SER A 52 12.04 -1.22 11.44
N VAL A 53 12.08 -0.32 10.46
CA VAL A 53 10.94 0.51 10.05
C VAL A 53 10.67 0.26 8.57
N HIS A 54 9.40 0.11 8.22
CA HIS A 54 8.94 -0.04 6.84
C HIS A 54 7.86 0.99 6.55
N TYR A 55 7.75 1.39 5.28
CA TYR A 55 6.79 2.40 4.85
C TYR A 55 5.89 1.84 3.78
N TYR A 56 4.58 1.87 4.02
CA TYR A 56 3.59 1.71 2.97
C TYR A 56 3.35 3.08 2.32
N THR A 57 3.60 3.16 1.02
CA THR A 57 3.34 4.34 0.19
C THR A 57 2.16 4.06 -0.73
N PRO A 58 1.01 4.71 -0.54
CA PRO A 58 -0.17 4.44 -1.35
C PRO A 58 -0.04 4.99 -2.78
N VAL A 59 -0.75 4.35 -3.71
CA VAL A 59 -1.05 4.94 -5.01
C VAL A 59 -2.21 5.91 -4.82
N THR A 60 -1.88 7.19 -4.60
CA THR A 60 -2.88 8.20 -4.23
C THR A 60 -3.98 8.37 -5.27
N THR A 61 -5.16 8.78 -4.82
CA THR A 61 -6.30 9.13 -5.66
C THR A 61 -5.94 10.18 -6.71
N SER A 62 -5.04 11.11 -6.38
CA SER A 62 -4.54 12.12 -7.34
C SER A 62 -3.77 11.47 -8.49
N LEU A 63 -2.85 10.54 -8.17
CA LEU A 63 -2.08 9.81 -9.18
C LEU A 63 -3.00 8.97 -10.07
N GLN A 64 -4.02 8.31 -9.49
CA GLN A 64 -5.02 7.55 -10.25
C GLN A 64 -5.77 8.45 -11.25
N LYS A 65 -6.30 9.60 -10.78
CA LYS A 65 -6.99 10.57 -11.65
C LYS A 65 -6.09 11.13 -12.75
N ASN A 66 -4.82 11.40 -12.43
CA ASN A 66 -3.87 11.88 -13.43
C ASN A 66 -3.53 10.79 -14.47
N ALA A 67 -3.44 9.52 -14.06
CA ALA A 67 -3.28 8.39 -14.99
C ALA A 67 -4.50 8.20 -15.90
N GLU A 68 -5.73 8.39 -15.40
CA GLU A 68 -6.93 8.38 -16.24
C GLU A 68 -6.90 9.49 -17.29
N LYS A 69 -6.43 10.70 -16.92
CA LYS A 69 -6.25 11.79 -17.88
C LYS A 69 -5.24 11.42 -18.97
N LEU A 70 -4.15 10.70 -18.66
CA LEU A 70 -3.18 10.27 -19.68
C LEU A 70 -3.83 9.43 -20.80
N GLY A 71 -4.85 8.65 -20.49
CA GLY A 71 -5.62 7.92 -21.51
C GLY A 71 -6.12 8.83 -22.63
N GLN A 72 -6.51 10.07 -22.30
CA GLN A 72 -6.97 11.08 -23.27
C GLN A 72 -5.87 11.54 -24.21
N TYR A 73 -4.61 11.48 -23.78
CA TYR A 73 -3.43 11.89 -24.56
C TYR A 73 -2.87 10.76 -25.43
N LEU A 74 -3.20 9.50 -25.12
CA LEU A 74 -2.73 8.31 -25.85
C LEU A 74 -3.57 8.01 -27.11
N HIS A 75 -4.72 8.65 -27.26
CA HIS A 75 -5.51 8.57 -28.48
C HIS A 75 -4.86 9.40 -29.60
N SER A 76 -4.98 8.91 -30.85
CA SER A 76 -4.44 9.64 -32.00
C SER A 76 -5.03 11.04 -32.09
N GLN A 77 -4.16 12.05 -32.06
CA GLN A 77 -4.59 13.42 -32.26
C GLN A 77 -5.10 13.59 -33.70
N VAL A 78 -6.36 13.98 -33.83
CA VAL A 78 -7.00 14.23 -35.14
C VAL A 78 -6.42 15.47 -35.83
N ARG A 79 -5.76 16.36 -35.08
CA ARG A 79 -5.16 17.60 -35.60
C ARG A 79 -3.73 17.74 -35.09
N GLN A 80 -2.83 18.19 -35.95
CA GLN A 80 -1.47 18.56 -35.56
C GLN A 80 -1.54 19.80 -34.67
N VAL A 81 -1.07 19.65 -33.43
CA VAL A 81 -0.98 20.76 -32.49
C VAL A 81 0.46 21.29 -32.47
N PRO A 82 0.68 22.61 -32.70
CA PRO A 82 2.00 23.23 -32.64
C PRO A 82 2.71 22.95 -31.31
N ALA A 83 4.03 22.78 -31.34
CA ALA A 83 4.83 22.34 -30.19
C ALA A 83 4.83 23.32 -29.00
N ASP A 84 4.57 24.59 -29.26
CA ASP A 84 4.48 25.72 -28.34
C ASP A 84 3.05 25.98 -27.84
N SER A 85 2.08 25.18 -28.26
CA SER A 85 0.70 25.31 -27.79
C SER A 85 0.54 25.04 -26.30
N ASP A 86 -0.48 25.67 -25.72
CA ASP A 86 -0.93 25.43 -24.34
C ASP A 86 -1.23 23.96 -24.06
N TRP A 87 -1.60 23.21 -25.10
CA TRP A 87 -1.87 21.78 -25.00
C TRP A 87 -0.61 20.99 -24.60
N TRP A 88 0.53 21.20 -25.26
CA TRP A 88 1.77 20.51 -24.92
C TRP A 88 2.36 21.00 -23.59
N ILE A 89 2.18 22.28 -23.26
CA ILE A 89 2.58 22.83 -21.97
C ILE A 89 1.81 22.15 -20.84
N THR A 90 0.48 22.06 -20.97
CA THR A 90 -0.39 21.39 -19.99
C THR A 90 -0.03 19.92 -19.85
N PHE A 91 0.21 19.23 -20.97
CA PHE A 91 0.61 17.82 -20.96
C PHE A 91 1.95 17.60 -20.24
N ARG A 92 2.97 18.43 -20.51
CA ARG A 92 4.27 18.35 -19.82
C ARG A 92 4.12 18.59 -18.33
N SER A 93 3.34 19.61 -17.93
CA SER A 93 3.08 19.89 -16.52
C SER A 93 2.39 18.72 -15.82
N LEU A 94 1.45 18.05 -16.49
CA LEU A 94 0.80 16.85 -15.98
C LEU A 94 1.81 15.71 -15.79
N LEU A 95 2.68 15.47 -16.77
CA LEU A 95 3.73 14.45 -16.67
C LEU A 95 4.70 14.73 -15.52
N ASP A 96 5.16 15.97 -15.36
CA ASP A 96 6.06 16.36 -14.27
C ASP A 96 5.43 16.15 -12.89
N GLU A 97 4.13 16.47 -12.74
CA GLU A 97 3.38 16.19 -11.52
C GLU A 97 3.29 14.68 -11.26
N MET A 98 2.96 13.90 -12.28
CA MET A 98 2.85 12.44 -12.17
C MET A 98 4.18 11.78 -11.84
N VAL A 99 5.30 12.24 -12.39
CA VAL A 99 6.63 11.73 -12.05
C VAL A 99 6.93 11.93 -10.56
N LYS A 100 6.60 13.10 -10.01
CA LYS A 100 6.76 13.37 -8.57
C LYS A 100 5.88 12.43 -7.73
N GLN A 101 4.61 12.29 -8.11
CA GLN A 101 3.67 11.40 -7.42
C GLN A 101 4.11 9.93 -7.48
N LEU A 102 4.58 9.47 -8.64
CA LEU A 102 5.06 8.10 -8.83
C LEU A 102 6.32 7.83 -8.01
N THR A 103 7.25 8.79 -7.99
CA THR A 103 8.48 8.70 -7.18
C THR A 103 8.16 8.45 -5.71
N VAL A 104 7.14 9.15 -5.18
CA VAL A 104 6.68 8.94 -3.81
C VAL A 104 5.99 7.59 -3.64
N ALA A 105 5.11 7.20 -4.57
CA ALA A 105 4.42 5.92 -4.52
C ALA A 105 5.38 4.72 -4.57
N THR A 106 6.55 4.86 -5.23
CA THR A 106 7.58 3.83 -5.33
C THR A 106 8.66 3.90 -4.25
N ALA A 107 8.66 4.92 -3.39
CA ALA A 107 9.67 5.09 -2.36
C ALA A 107 9.49 4.16 -1.14
N GLY A 108 8.32 3.53 -0.99
CA GLY A 108 8.03 2.65 0.12
C GLY A 108 8.64 1.25 0.01
N THR A 109 8.35 0.44 1.02
CA THR A 109 8.53 -1.01 1.00
C THR A 109 7.33 -1.65 0.29
N LEU A 110 7.54 -2.70 -0.50
CA LEU A 110 6.45 -3.48 -1.10
C LEU A 110 5.64 -4.19 0.01
N LEU A 111 4.61 -3.50 0.49
CA LEU A 111 3.71 -3.94 1.56
C LEU A 111 2.27 -3.70 1.14
N GLY A 112 1.36 -4.51 1.70
CA GLY A 112 -0.06 -4.19 1.70
C GLY A 112 -0.39 -3.17 2.80
N PRO A 113 -1.52 -2.45 2.71
CA PRO A 113 -2.01 -1.61 3.78
C PRO A 113 -2.32 -2.48 5.03
N ALA A 114 -2.06 -1.93 6.21
CA ALA A 114 -2.33 -2.57 7.48
C ALA A 114 -3.84 -2.76 7.67
N MET A 115 -4.27 -4.01 7.75
CA MET A 115 -5.65 -4.39 8.04
C MET A 115 -5.77 -4.76 9.52
N LEU A 116 -5.74 -3.76 10.38
CA LEU A 116 -5.84 -3.95 11.83
C LEU A 116 -7.31 -3.97 12.26
N ALA A 117 -7.70 -4.97 13.06
CA ALA A 117 -9.07 -5.11 13.54
C ALA A 117 -9.38 -4.16 14.71
N ASP A 118 -8.40 -3.93 15.59
CA ASP A 118 -8.46 -2.97 16.69
C ASP A 118 -7.03 -2.56 17.11
N GLY A 119 -6.85 -1.29 17.47
CA GLY A 119 -5.55 -0.70 17.84
C GLY A 119 -4.52 -0.59 16.70
N ASN A 120 -3.28 -0.24 17.09
CA ASN A 120 -2.15 -0.03 16.17
C ASN A 120 -1.11 -1.16 16.22
N GLN A 121 -1.32 -2.18 17.06
CA GLN A 121 -0.33 -3.22 17.32
C GLN A 121 -0.84 -4.60 16.97
N VAL A 122 -0.02 -5.37 16.25
CA VAL A 122 -0.30 -6.78 15.98
C VAL A 122 0.93 -7.64 16.24
N LEU A 123 0.67 -8.78 16.87
CA LEU A 123 1.64 -9.84 17.03
C LEU A 123 1.67 -10.67 15.74
N MET A 124 2.75 -10.60 14.97
CA MET A 124 2.88 -11.32 13.70
C MET A 124 4.13 -12.20 13.68
N SER A 125 4.02 -13.37 13.05
CA SER A 125 5.18 -14.14 12.63
C SER A 125 5.66 -13.64 11.27
N ALA A 126 6.94 -13.32 11.16
CA ALA A 126 7.56 -12.86 9.93
C ALA A 126 8.60 -13.88 9.46
N SER A 127 8.55 -14.26 8.18
CA SER A 127 9.61 -15.04 7.53
C SER A 127 10.42 -14.10 6.63
N LEU A 128 11.73 -14.02 6.88
CA LEU A 128 12.63 -13.23 6.06
C LEU A 128 13.31 -14.08 4.99
N PRO A 129 13.61 -13.50 3.81
CA PRO A 129 14.46 -14.14 2.81
C PRO A 129 15.84 -14.50 3.39
N PRO A 130 16.49 -15.57 2.90
CA PRO A 130 17.74 -16.10 3.46
C PRO A 130 18.95 -15.15 3.40
N VAL A 131 18.82 -14.02 2.69
CA VAL A 131 19.85 -12.98 2.56
C VAL A 131 20.00 -12.13 3.84
N TYR A 132 18.97 -12.11 4.69
CA TYR A 132 19.02 -11.43 5.99
C TYR A 132 19.61 -12.35 7.05
N ASN A 133 20.47 -11.80 7.91
CA ASN A 133 21.21 -12.56 8.91
C ASN A 133 20.26 -13.23 9.91
N ARG A 134 19.94 -14.50 9.63
CA ARG A 134 19.00 -15.35 10.39
C ARG A 134 19.26 -15.33 11.90
N LYS A 135 20.51 -15.13 12.33
CA LYS A 135 20.89 -15.13 13.76
C LYS A 135 20.25 -13.98 14.55
N GLN A 136 20.11 -12.78 13.97
CA GLN A 136 19.45 -11.66 14.64
C GLN A 136 17.92 -11.87 14.77
N PHE A 137 17.34 -12.68 13.88
CA PHE A 137 15.90 -12.97 13.87
C PHE A 137 15.51 -14.25 14.60
N ILE A 138 16.44 -15.18 14.82
CA ILE A 138 16.18 -16.40 15.61
C ILE A 138 16.05 -16.07 17.11
N GLU A 139 16.65 -14.97 17.58
CA GLU A 139 16.51 -14.50 18.98
C GLU A 139 15.18 -13.79 19.24
N LEU A 140 14.61 -13.17 18.20
CA LEU A 140 13.20 -12.78 18.16
C LEU A 140 12.42 -14.09 18.06
N GLN A 141 11.88 -14.56 19.19
CA GLN A 141 10.94 -15.69 19.20
C GLN A 141 9.88 -15.50 18.11
N GLN A 142 9.26 -16.59 17.65
CA GLN A 142 8.27 -16.74 16.56
C GLN A 142 7.32 -15.57 16.22
N TYR A 143 7.17 -14.58 17.09
CA TYR A 143 6.33 -13.41 16.97
C TYR A 143 7.11 -12.11 17.21
N SER A 144 6.89 -11.12 16.35
CA SER A 144 7.33 -9.73 16.55
C SER A 144 6.11 -8.82 16.75
N ILE A 145 6.28 -7.73 17.50
CA ILE A 145 5.24 -6.72 17.64
C ILE A 145 5.40 -5.74 16.48
N ILE A 146 4.36 -5.59 15.68
CA ILE A 146 4.29 -4.58 14.63
C ILE A 146 3.44 -3.43 15.16
N ASP A 147 4.02 -2.24 15.22
CA ASP A 147 3.34 -0.99 15.55
C ASP A 147 3.15 -0.17 14.26
N VAL A 148 1.90 0.16 13.93
CA VAL A 148 1.53 0.87 12.70
C VAL A 148 1.06 2.28 13.02
N ASP A 149 1.77 3.27 12.51
CA ASP A 149 1.31 4.65 12.50
C ASP A 149 0.77 5.03 11.12
N TYR A 150 -0.32 5.79 11.11
CA TYR A 150 -0.88 6.37 9.90
C TYR A 150 -0.44 7.82 9.77
N LEU A 151 0.19 8.15 8.65
CA LEU A 151 0.79 9.45 8.39
C LEU A 151 0.12 10.11 7.19
N ASP A 152 0.06 11.44 7.20
CA ASP A 152 -0.50 12.21 6.08
C ASP A 152 0.55 12.46 4.98
N GLU A 153 1.84 12.39 5.33
CA GLU A 153 2.98 12.51 4.42
C GLU A 153 4.13 11.59 4.81
N LEU A 154 5.03 11.33 3.84
CA LEU A 154 6.26 10.56 4.10
C LEU A 154 7.23 11.44 4.91
N PRO A 155 7.78 10.96 6.05
CA PRO A 155 8.70 11.75 6.86
C PRO A 155 9.96 12.18 6.10
N ASN A 156 10.40 13.43 6.32
CA ASN A 156 11.66 13.95 5.82
C ASN A 156 12.43 14.65 6.96
N PRO A 157 13.53 14.08 7.48
CA PRO A 157 14.21 12.87 7.01
C PRO A 157 13.48 11.57 7.40
N ILE A 158 13.68 10.52 6.60
CA ILE A 158 13.14 9.18 6.87
C ILE A 158 13.89 8.54 8.06
N ASP A 159 13.22 7.67 8.82
CA ASP A 159 13.81 6.95 9.96
C ASP A 159 15.14 6.26 9.59
N ALA A 160 16.14 6.37 10.47
CA ALA A 160 17.46 5.79 10.25
C ALA A 160 17.46 4.25 10.12
N LYS A 161 16.42 3.58 10.64
CA LYS A 161 16.21 2.13 10.54
C LYS A 161 15.23 1.74 9.43
N ALA A 162 14.90 2.67 8.54
CA ALA A 162 13.97 2.42 7.44
C ALA A 162 14.58 1.52 6.37
N VAL A 163 13.83 0.49 5.98
CA VAL A 163 14.16 -0.35 4.84
C VAL A 163 13.49 0.21 3.59
N ILE A 164 14.24 0.99 2.83
CA ILE A 164 13.78 1.66 1.60
C ILE A 164 14.36 0.92 0.40
N TRP A 165 13.55 0.68 -0.62
CA TRP A 165 14.03 0.25 -1.93
C TRP A 165 14.46 1.50 -2.71
N ARG A 166 15.77 1.70 -2.91
CA ARG A 166 16.34 2.73 -3.79
C ARG A 166 16.95 2.08 -5.02
#